data_AF-A0A7L4P0E4-F1
#
_entry.id   AF-A0A7L4P0E4-F1
#
_cell.length_a   1.000
_cell.length_b   1.000
_cell.length_c   1.000
_cell.angle_alpha   90.00
_cell.angle_beta   90.00
_cell.angle_gamma   90.00
#
_symmetry.space_group_name_H-M   'P 1'
#
loop_
_entity.id
_entity.type
_entity.pdbx_description
1 polymer ?
#
loop_
_entity_poly.entity_id
_entity_poly.type
_entity_poly.pdbx_seq_one_letter_code
_entity_poly.pdbx_strand_id
1 'polypeptide(L)'
;MEKPSIFQRLMSYLLGTDKKLYHKVNIDREVVDEILQIAQEAYPNEFAALLEGKITGGVLHIDGLLFLPGETSDKGAVMNIFMRSLVDEGIGSVHSHPGYDGSPSDADLHFFSKNGLFHLIIAQPYTLDSISAYNSFGELIDFKVI
;
A
#
# COMPACT_ATOMS: atom_id res chain seq x y z
N MET A 1 -16.14 -11.85 27.60
CA MET A 1 -16.46 -10.77 26.65
C MET A 1 -16.32 -11.36 25.26
N GLU A 2 -17.43 -11.45 24.51
CA GLU A 2 -17.39 -11.92 23.12
C GLU A 2 -16.76 -10.85 22.23
N LYS A 3 -15.86 -11.25 21.34
CA LYS A 3 -15.28 -10.35 20.33
C LYS A 3 -16.36 -10.05 19.27
N PRO A 4 -16.50 -8.80 18.82
CA PRO A 4 -17.49 -8.45 17.80
C PRO A 4 -17.23 -9.23 16.50
N SER A 5 -18.33 -9.62 15.85
CA SER A 5 -18.31 -10.29 14.55
C SER A 5 -17.61 -9.44 13.50
N ILE A 6 -16.94 -10.08 12.54
CA ILE A 6 -16.31 -9.41 11.39
C ILE A 6 -17.32 -8.49 10.68
N PHE A 7 -18.58 -8.93 10.60
CA PHE A 7 -19.67 -8.13 10.03
C PHE A 7 -19.92 -6.84 10.82
N GLN A 8 -19.84 -6.88 12.14
CA GLN A 8 -20.03 -5.70 12.98
C GLN A 8 -18.89 -4.70 12.83
N ARG A 9 -17.64 -5.17 12.68
CA ARG A 9 -16.47 -4.32 12.40
C ARG A 9 -16.55 -3.68 11.02
N LEU A 10 -17.07 -4.43 10.03
CA LEU A 10 -17.28 -3.91 8.68
C LEU A 10 -18.38 -2.84 8.67
N MET A 11 -19.48 -3.09 9.38
CA MET A 11 -20.59 -2.15 9.50
C MET A 11 -20.21 -0.88 10.26
N SER A 12 -19.43 -0.96 11.34
CA SER A 12 -18.98 0.22 12.07
C SER A 12 -18.01 1.09 11.25
N TYR A 13 -17.16 0.46 10.42
CA TYR A 13 -16.31 1.13 9.44
C TYR A 13 -17.15 1.86 8.37
N LEU A 14 -18.12 1.17 7.78
CA LEU A 14 -19.01 1.74 6.76
C LEU A 14 -19.92 2.85 7.30
N LEU A 15 -20.36 2.73 8.56
CA LEU A 15 -21.21 3.71 9.24
C LEU A 15 -20.42 4.86 9.87
N GLY A 16 -19.08 4.91 9.70
CA GLY A 16 -18.24 5.99 10.19
C GLY A 16 -18.24 6.14 11.71
N THR A 17 -18.61 5.09 12.45
CA THR A 17 -18.75 5.10 13.91
C THR A 17 -17.55 4.49 14.63
N ASP A 18 -16.63 3.85 13.91
CA ASP A 18 -15.41 3.29 14.49
C ASP A 18 -14.17 4.16 14.29
N LYS A 19 -13.31 4.16 15.30
CA LYS A 19 -11.99 4.80 15.30
C LYS A 19 -11.17 4.27 14.12
N LYS A 20 -10.33 5.12 13.48
CA LYS A 20 -9.37 4.69 12.44
C LYS A 20 -8.72 3.36 12.86
N LEU A 21 -8.74 2.36 11.97
CA LEU A 21 -8.20 1.00 12.20
C LEU A 21 -6.75 1.02 12.74
N TYR A 22 -5.98 2.01 12.29
CA TYR A 22 -4.68 2.37 12.81
C TYR A 22 -4.59 3.90 12.92
N HIS A 23 -3.75 4.40 13.83
CA HIS A 23 -3.45 5.83 13.98
C HIS A 23 -1.95 6.13 13.76
N LYS A 24 -1.17 5.11 13.42
CA LYS A 24 0.27 5.21 13.14
C LYS A 24 0.65 4.15 12.13
N VAL A 25 1.54 4.50 11.19
CA VAL A 25 2.16 3.55 10.26
C VAL A 25 3.67 3.52 10.52
N ASN A 26 4.20 2.31 10.61
CA ASN A 26 5.62 2.02 10.68
C ASN A 26 5.96 1.09 9.50
N ILE A 27 7.07 1.36 8.82
CA ILE A 27 7.59 0.52 7.73
C ILE A 27 9.02 0.16 8.10
N ASP A 28 9.35 -1.12 8.03
CA ASP A 28 10.72 -1.57 8.28
C ASP A 28 11.68 -0.97 7.25
N ARG A 29 12.85 -0.55 7.72
CA ARG A 29 13.89 0.00 6.84
C ARG A 29 14.23 -0.91 5.67
N GLU A 30 14.28 -2.22 5.89
CA GLU A 30 14.59 -3.20 4.86
C GLU A 30 13.56 -3.16 3.71
N VAL A 31 12.26 -3.04 4.03
CA VAL A 31 11.18 -2.92 3.03
C VAL A 31 11.32 -1.62 2.23
N VAL A 32 11.63 -0.51 2.91
CA VAL A 32 11.85 0.76 2.23
C VAL A 32 13.04 0.67 1.28
N ASP A 33 14.18 0.16 1.73
CA ASP A 33 15.40 0.05 0.93
C ASP A 33 15.16 -0.86 -0.30
N GLU A 34 14.39 -1.94 -0.15
CA GLU A 34 13.97 -2.81 -1.25
C GLU A 34 13.07 -2.08 -2.27
N ILE A 35 12.08 -1.29 -1.81
CA ILE A 35 11.24 -0.46 -2.68
C ILE A 35 12.10 0.52 -3.49
N LEU A 36 13.06 1.19 -2.84
CA LEU A 36 13.95 2.15 -3.52
C LEU A 36 14.77 1.46 -4.62
N GLN A 37 15.35 0.30 -4.30
CA GLN A 37 16.17 -0.46 -5.23
C GLN A 37 15.36 -0.94 -6.43
N ILE A 38 14.22 -1.59 -6.21
CA ILE A 38 13.38 -2.15 -7.27
C ILE A 38 12.83 -1.05 -8.17
N ALA A 39 12.41 0.09 -7.61
CA ALA A 39 11.92 1.21 -8.40
C ALA A 39 13.00 1.77 -9.34
N GLN A 40 14.27 1.84 -8.89
CA GLN A 40 15.40 2.25 -9.72
C GLN A 40 15.72 1.22 -10.81
N GLU A 41 15.70 -0.07 -10.48
CA GLU A 41 15.99 -1.16 -11.42
C GLU A 41 14.89 -1.34 -12.48
N ALA A 42 13.63 -1.09 -12.12
CA ALA A 42 12.49 -1.23 -13.02
C ALA A 42 12.40 -0.09 -14.06
N TYR A 43 13.00 1.07 -13.79
CA TYR A 43 12.95 2.23 -14.68
C TYR A 43 13.40 1.87 -16.11
N PRO A 44 12.65 2.25 -17.16
CA PRO A 44 11.53 3.21 -17.16
C PRO A 44 10.15 2.61 -16.92
N ASN A 45 10.04 1.32 -16.62
CA ASN A 45 8.76 0.71 -16.32
C ASN A 45 8.34 0.95 -14.86
N GLU A 46 7.04 0.94 -14.63
CA GLU A 46 6.47 0.87 -13.29
C GLU A 46 6.71 -0.51 -12.68
N PHE A 47 7.13 -0.54 -11.42
CA PHE A 47 7.05 -1.74 -10.59
C PHE A 47 5.75 -1.68 -9.77
N ALA A 48 5.18 -2.82 -9.43
CA ALA A 48 4.10 -2.89 -8.44
C ALA A 48 4.24 -4.14 -7.56
N ALA A 49 3.88 -4.01 -6.29
CA ALA A 49 3.78 -5.09 -5.33
C ALA A 49 2.64 -4.84 -4.33
N LEU A 50 2.23 -5.89 -3.62
CA LEU A 50 1.36 -5.75 -2.45
C LEU A 50 2.22 -5.58 -1.19
N LEU A 51 1.71 -4.80 -0.23
CA LEU A 51 2.35 -4.63 1.07
C LEU A 51 1.86 -5.68 2.05
N GLU A 52 2.80 -6.35 2.71
CA GLU A 52 2.55 -7.26 3.83
C GLU A 52 2.73 -6.54 5.16
N GLY A 53 1.92 -6.90 6.15
CA GLY A 53 1.98 -6.26 7.44
C GLY A 53 0.83 -6.63 8.36
N LYS A 54 0.87 -6.08 9.57
CA LYS A 54 -0.11 -6.36 10.62
C LYS A 54 -0.46 -5.12 11.43
N ILE A 55 -1.69 -5.07 11.91
CA ILE A 55 -2.15 -4.02 12.83
C ILE A 55 -2.14 -4.57 14.26
N THR A 56 -1.30 -3.98 15.12
CA THR A 56 -1.25 -4.32 16.56
C THR A 56 -1.32 -3.04 17.39
N GLY A 57 -2.28 -2.97 18.31
CA GLY A 57 -2.42 -1.82 19.22
C GLY A 57 -2.63 -0.47 18.51
N GLY A 58 -3.26 -0.46 17.32
CA GLY A 58 -3.48 0.75 16.53
C GLY A 58 -2.28 1.21 15.70
N VAL A 59 -1.19 0.43 15.68
CA VAL A 59 -0.03 0.65 14.79
C VAL A 59 -0.14 -0.34 13.64
N LEU A 60 -0.16 0.18 12.41
CA LEU A 60 0.07 -0.61 11.22
C LEU A 60 1.58 -0.74 11.01
N HIS A 61 2.08 -1.97 10.98
CA HIS A 61 3.48 -2.29 10.76
C HIS A 61 3.63 -3.08 9.47
N ILE A 62 4.36 -2.51 8.52
CA ILE A 62 4.66 -3.10 7.21
C ILE A 62 6.05 -3.73 7.29
N ASP A 63 6.11 -5.04 7.07
CA ASP A 63 7.31 -5.88 7.26
C ASP A 63 7.65 -6.74 6.02
N GLY A 64 6.95 -6.56 4.90
CA GLY A 64 7.26 -7.30 3.67
C GLY A 64 6.58 -6.79 2.40
N LEU A 65 7.03 -7.35 1.27
CA LEU A 65 6.48 -7.16 -0.07
C LEU A 65 6.03 -8.51 -0.64
N LEU A 66 4.83 -8.54 -1.22
CA LEU A 66 4.32 -9.68 -1.96
C LEU A 66 4.23 -9.34 -3.45
N PHE A 67 5.05 -10.02 -4.24
CA PHE A 67 5.04 -9.92 -5.70
C PHE A 67 4.06 -10.92 -6.30
N LEU A 68 3.19 -10.42 -7.17
CA LEU A 68 2.27 -11.25 -7.94
C LEU A 68 2.62 -11.21 -9.43
N PRO A 69 2.37 -12.29 -10.19
CA PRO A 69 2.52 -12.25 -11.65
C PRO A 69 1.67 -11.12 -12.24
N GLY A 70 2.23 -10.46 -13.25
CA GLY A 70 1.65 -9.24 -13.80
C GLY A 70 2.35 -8.76 -15.06
N GLU A 71 1.88 -7.63 -15.57
CA GLU A 71 2.49 -6.92 -16.70
C GLU A 71 2.88 -5.51 -16.25
N THR A 72 4.02 -5.02 -16.73
CA THR A 72 4.59 -3.71 -16.35
C THR A 72 4.99 -2.92 -17.59
N SER A 73 4.79 -1.61 -17.57
CA SER A 73 5.14 -0.69 -18.65
C SER A 73 5.52 0.68 -18.10
N ASP A 74 5.93 1.60 -18.95
CA ASP A 74 6.19 3.02 -18.63
C ASP A 74 4.93 3.85 -18.35
N LYS A 75 3.74 3.23 -18.36
CA LYS A 75 2.45 3.90 -18.14
C LYS A 75 1.59 3.27 -17.05
N GLY A 76 2.07 2.19 -16.46
CA GLY A 76 1.24 1.37 -15.58
C GLY A 76 1.82 -0.01 -15.31
N ALA A 77 1.44 -0.56 -14.16
CA ALA A 77 1.61 -1.96 -13.82
C ALA A 77 0.26 -2.62 -13.47
N VAL A 78 0.10 -3.89 -13.84
CA VAL A 78 -1.07 -4.72 -13.53
C VAL A 78 -0.62 -5.94 -12.75
N MET A 79 -1.21 -6.16 -11.58
CA MET A 79 -0.99 -7.36 -10.76
C MET A 79 -2.21 -8.29 -10.81
N ASN A 80 -1.99 -9.60 -10.90
CA ASN A 80 -3.07 -10.59 -10.84
C ASN A 80 -3.49 -10.87 -9.38
N ILE A 81 -4.19 -9.91 -8.75
CA ILE A 81 -4.58 -9.93 -7.33
C ILE A 81 -5.37 -11.19 -6.94
N PHE A 82 -6.13 -11.77 -7.87
CA PHE A 82 -6.89 -13.01 -7.62
C PHE A 82 -6.02 -14.25 -7.38
N MET A 83 -4.72 -14.19 -7.68
CA MET A 83 -3.76 -15.26 -7.42
C MET A 83 -3.24 -15.26 -5.97
N ARG A 84 -3.71 -14.32 -5.15
CA ARG A 84 -3.30 -14.17 -3.77
C ARG A 84 -3.92 -15.24 -2.85
N SER A 85 -3.16 -15.68 -1.86
CA SER A 85 -3.66 -16.53 -0.77
C SER A 85 -4.74 -15.83 0.06
N LEU A 86 -5.78 -16.56 0.47
CA LEU A 86 -6.88 -16.05 1.32
C LEU A 86 -6.45 -15.68 2.74
N VAL A 87 -5.26 -16.14 3.17
CA VAL A 87 -4.73 -15.88 4.52
C VAL A 87 -3.97 -14.56 4.58
N ASP A 88 -3.51 -14.06 3.43
CA ASP A 88 -2.77 -12.81 3.33
C ASP A 88 -3.77 -11.70 2.99
N GLU A 89 -4.37 -11.06 3.98
CA GLU A 89 -5.11 -9.80 3.79
C GLU A 89 -4.11 -8.65 3.75
N GLY A 90 -3.39 -8.52 2.65
CA GLY A 90 -2.39 -7.47 2.49
C GLY A 90 -2.99 -6.12 2.67
N ILE A 91 -2.16 -5.29 3.25
CA ILE A 91 -2.57 -4.04 3.82
C ILE A 91 -2.72 -2.97 2.75
N GLY A 92 -2.09 -3.16 1.58
CA GLY A 92 -2.36 -2.40 0.37
C GLY A 92 -1.28 -2.64 -0.66
N SER A 93 -0.79 -1.59 -1.31
CA SER A 93 0.12 -1.73 -2.45
C SER A 93 1.25 -0.71 -2.43
N VAL A 94 2.28 -1.00 -3.20
CA VAL A 94 3.29 -0.02 -3.61
C VAL A 94 3.46 -0.11 -5.12
N HIS A 95 3.60 1.02 -5.79
CA HIS A 95 4.04 1.06 -7.18
C HIS A 95 4.94 2.26 -7.46
N SER A 96 5.75 2.18 -8.51
CA SER A 96 6.59 3.29 -8.96
C SER A 96 5.97 4.05 -10.13
N HIS A 97 6.25 5.35 -10.20
CA HIS A 97 6.02 6.16 -11.38
C HIS A 97 7.35 6.48 -12.08
N PRO A 98 7.39 6.50 -13.43
CA PRO A 98 8.58 6.88 -14.18
C PRO A 98 8.77 8.40 -14.24
N GLY A 99 7.78 9.20 -13.82
CA GLY A 99 7.89 10.66 -13.69
C GLY A 99 8.37 11.09 -12.30
N TYR A 100 8.38 12.41 -12.07
CA TYR A 100 8.67 13.03 -10.76
C TYR A 100 7.40 13.26 -9.91
N ASP A 101 6.24 12.91 -10.44
CA ASP A 101 4.95 13.10 -9.77
C ASP A 101 4.54 11.82 -9.02
N GLY A 102 4.48 11.91 -7.70
CA GLY A 102 4.04 10.85 -6.81
C GLY A 102 2.55 10.88 -6.48
N SER A 103 1.74 11.70 -7.18
CA SER A 103 0.29 11.76 -6.99
C SER A 103 -0.43 10.61 -7.71
N PRO A 104 -1.53 10.07 -7.14
CA PRO A 104 -2.27 8.97 -7.75
C PRO A 104 -3.06 9.44 -8.98
N SER A 105 -3.08 8.59 -10.01
CA SER A 105 -4.00 8.69 -11.14
C SER A 105 -5.42 8.21 -10.76
N ASP A 106 -6.39 8.43 -11.65
CA ASP A 106 -7.75 7.87 -11.47
C ASP A 106 -7.74 6.33 -11.39
N ALA A 107 -6.82 5.67 -12.11
CA ALA A 107 -6.66 4.22 -12.05
C ALA A 107 -6.12 3.77 -10.69
N ASP A 108 -5.17 4.52 -10.12
CA ASP A 108 -4.63 4.26 -8.78
C ASP A 108 -5.71 4.44 -7.71
N LEU A 109 -6.48 5.53 -7.78
CA LEU A 109 -7.60 5.77 -6.85
C LEU A 109 -8.64 4.64 -6.93
N HIS A 110 -8.93 4.15 -8.14
CA HIS A 110 -9.82 3.02 -8.31
C HIS A 110 -9.25 1.74 -7.66
N PHE A 111 -7.95 1.49 -7.82
CA PHE A 111 -7.27 0.38 -7.19
C PHE A 111 -7.28 0.50 -5.65
N PHE A 112 -6.94 1.67 -5.11
CA PHE A 112 -6.85 1.95 -3.67
C PHE A 112 -8.19 1.68 -2.98
N SER A 113 -9.30 2.10 -3.62
CA SER A 113 -10.64 1.93 -3.05
C SER A 113 -11.08 0.46 -2.84
N LYS A 114 -10.37 -0.49 -3.47
CA LYS A 114 -10.73 -1.92 -3.48
C LYS A 114 -9.68 -2.85 -2.88
N ASN A 115 -8.42 -2.40 -2.75
CA ASN A 115 -7.29 -3.29 -2.54
C ASN A 115 -6.39 -2.91 -1.36
N GLY A 116 -6.96 -2.45 -0.26
CA GLY A 116 -6.23 -2.24 0.99
C GLY A 116 -6.59 -0.96 1.72
N LEU A 117 -5.79 -0.64 2.72
CA LEU A 117 -5.91 0.49 3.63
C LEU A 117 -4.73 1.47 3.56
N PHE A 118 -3.60 1.06 2.96
CA PHE A 118 -2.35 1.81 2.93
C PHE A 118 -1.62 1.58 1.60
N HIS A 119 -1.39 2.64 0.83
CA HIS A 119 -0.79 2.57 -0.49
C HIS A 119 0.40 3.50 -0.59
N LEU A 120 1.47 3.06 -1.24
CA LEU A 120 2.66 3.84 -1.51
C LEU A 120 2.79 4.10 -3.01
N ILE A 121 3.19 5.31 -3.35
CA ILE A 121 3.68 5.65 -4.68
C ILE A 121 5.11 6.17 -4.51
N ILE A 122 6.04 5.63 -5.30
CA ILE A 122 7.41 6.16 -5.39
C ILE A 122 7.69 6.71 -6.77
N ALA A 123 8.04 7.99 -6.85
CA ALA A 123 8.39 8.65 -8.10
C ALA A 123 9.91 8.87 -8.20
N GLN A 124 10.41 9.28 -9.37
CA GLN A 124 11.77 9.79 -9.50
C GLN A 124 12.02 10.91 -8.47
N PRO A 125 13.22 10.99 -7.86
CA PRO A 125 14.44 10.23 -8.15
C PRO A 125 14.59 8.90 -7.38
N TYR A 126 13.49 8.28 -6.93
CA TYR A 126 13.47 7.00 -6.20
C TYR A 126 14.29 7.03 -4.90
N THR A 127 14.02 8.06 -4.10
CA THR A 127 14.60 8.28 -2.78
C THR A 127 13.53 8.18 -1.71
N LEU A 128 13.91 8.07 -0.43
CA LEU A 128 12.95 8.04 0.67
C LEU A 128 11.98 9.25 0.63
N ASP A 129 12.50 10.43 0.31
CA ASP A 129 11.69 11.66 0.25
C ASP A 129 10.76 11.72 -0.97
N SER A 130 10.91 10.82 -1.94
CA SER A 130 10.02 10.71 -3.11
C SER A 130 8.96 9.61 -2.96
N ILE A 131 8.82 9.03 -1.76
CA ILE A 131 7.73 8.14 -1.39
C ILE A 131 6.56 8.97 -0.84
N SER A 132 5.39 8.82 -1.45
CA SER A 132 4.12 9.35 -0.95
C SER A 132 3.23 8.20 -0.50
N ALA A 133 2.54 8.37 0.62
CA ALA A 133 1.64 7.37 1.19
C ALA A 133 0.20 7.87 1.21
N TYR A 134 -0.73 6.98 0.88
CA TYR A 134 -2.15 7.27 0.70
C TYR A 134 -3.03 6.24 1.41
N ASN A 135 -4.18 6.67 1.89
CA ASN A 135 -5.24 5.75 2.34
C ASN A 135 -6.11 5.27 1.15
N SER A 136 -7.11 4.44 1.43
CA SER A 136 -8.04 3.91 0.42
C SER A 136 -8.89 4.97 -0.30
N PHE A 137 -8.90 6.22 0.17
CA PHE A 137 -9.59 7.35 -0.44
C PHE A 137 -8.64 8.25 -1.25
N GLY A 138 -7.34 7.91 -1.33
CA GLY A 138 -6.34 8.75 -1.99
C GLY A 138 -5.88 9.94 -1.15
N GLU A 139 -6.18 9.97 0.15
CA GLU A 139 -5.73 11.04 1.04
C GLU A 139 -4.33 10.73 1.57
N LEU A 140 -3.47 11.75 1.61
CA LEU A 140 -2.11 11.63 2.15
C LEU A 140 -2.11 11.21 3.61
N ILE A 141 -1.20 10.32 3.96
CA ILE A 141 -0.98 9.83 5.33
C ILE A 141 0.51 9.75 5.66
N ASP A 142 0.85 10.00 6.92
CA ASP A 142 2.23 9.89 7.38
C ASP A 142 2.61 8.44 7.72
N PHE A 143 3.87 8.11 7.49
CA PHE A 143 4.51 6.87 7.97
C PHE A 143 5.85 7.18 8.62
N LYS A 144 6.39 6.20 9.35
CA LYS A 144 7.76 6.25 9.90
C LYS A 144 8.54 5.04 9.43
N VAL A 145 9.77 5.27 8.99
CA VAL A 145 10.74 4.20 8.84
C VAL A 145 11.28 3.85 10.23
N ILE A 146 11.26 2.58 10.60
CA ILE A 146 11.75 2.07 11.88
C ILE A 146 12.90 1.09 11.73
#